data_AF-A0AA43DYM5-F1
#
_entry.id   AF-A0AA43DYM5-F1
#
_cell.length_a   1.000
_cell.length_b   1.000
_cell.length_c   1.000
_cell.angle_alpha   90.00
_cell.angle_beta   90.00
_cell.angle_gamma   90.00
#
_symmetry.space_group_name_H-M   'P 1'
#
loop_
_entity.id
_entity.type
_entity.pdbx_description
1 polymer ?
#
loop_
_entity_poly.entity_id
_entity_poly.type
_entity_poly.pdbx_seq_one_letter_code
_entity_poly.pdbx_strand_id
1 'polypeptide(L)'
;MDLVAREASVARRTVYNQFESKEALFIASVERVWSEFPVVEITADESVLSDPAAGLKRIGDAVVDFWEPPIAVAFLRMVISEGTRFPDLPTTFFEAGKAPAMRALVEYLRTLRGSCRDKAKIRTFVL
;
A
#
# COMPACT_ATOMS: atom_id res chain seq x y z
N MET A 1 -4.66 -5.06 24.71
CA MET A 1 -3.92 -3.92 25.30
C MET A 1 -2.88 -4.39 26.29
N ASP A 2 -3.22 -5.18 27.31
CA ASP A 2 -2.26 -5.62 28.34
C ASP A 2 -1.06 -6.40 27.78
N LEU A 3 -1.29 -7.37 26.90
CA LEU A 3 -0.22 -8.10 26.22
C LEU A 3 0.67 -7.18 25.37
N VAL A 4 0.07 -6.21 24.68
CA VAL A 4 0.82 -5.23 23.87
C VAL A 4 1.68 -4.34 24.75
N ALA A 5 1.13 -3.85 25.87
CA ALA A 5 1.87 -3.03 26.82
C ALA A 5 3.06 -3.78 27.40
N ARG A 6 2.86 -5.04 27.78
CA ARG A 6 3.92 -5.93 28.28
C ARG A 6 5.03 -6.12 27.24
N GLU A 7 4.67 -6.47 26.01
CA GLU A 7 5.67 -6.77 24.97
C GLU A 7 6.38 -5.52 24.46
N ALA A 8 5.72 -4.36 24.50
CA ALA A 8 6.33 -3.06 24.25
C ALA A 8 7.09 -2.50 25.47
N SER A 9 7.13 -3.21 26.61
CA SER A 9 7.76 -2.76 27.86
C SER A 9 7.27 -1.38 28.34
N VAL A 10 5.98 -1.09 28.16
CA VAL A 10 5.34 0.16 28.58
C VAL A 10 4.20 -0.11 29.57
N ALA A 11 3.84 0.89 30.36
CA ALA A 11 2.66 0.80 31.23
C ALA A 11 1.38 0.70 30.39
N ARG A 12 0.40 -0.08 30.87
CA ARG A 12 -0.93 -0.19 30.24
C ARG A 12 -1.53 1.18 29.93
N ARG A 13 -1.44 2.13 30.87
CA ARG A 13 -1.93 3.50 30.72
C ARG A 13 -1.28 4.22 29.54
N THR A 14 -0.01 3.96 29.25
CA THR A 14 0.68 4.55 28.09
C THR A 14 0.04 4.13 26.78
N VAL A 15 -0.29 2.85 26.63
CA VAL A 15 -0.95 2.34 25.40
C VAL A 15 -2.34 2.94 25.25
N TYR A 16 -3.13 3.01 26.33
CA TYR A 16 -4.47 3.61 26.30
C TYR A 16 -4.45 5.13 26.06
N ASN A 17 -3.40 5.84 26.48
CA ASN A 17 -3.24 7.26 26.19
C ASN A 17 -2.93 7.51 24.70
N GLN A 18 -2.31 6.56 24.02
CA GLN A 18 -1.98 6.66 22.58
C GLN A 18 -3.10 6.13 21.70
N PHE A 19 -3.83 5.10 22.17
CA PHE A 19 -4.88 4.43 21.42
C PHE A 19 -6.10 4.22 22.31
N GLU A 20 -7.20 4.87 21.94
CA GLU A 20 -8.46 4.86 22.72
C GLU A 20 -9.07 3.44 22.84
N SER A 21 -8.77 2.57 21.87
CA SER A 21 -9.29 1.20 21.83
C SER A 21 -8.30 0.23 21.17
N LYS A 22 -8.59 -1.07 21.24
CA LYS A 22 -7.79 -2.10 20.56
C LYS A 22 -7.93 -1.95 19.04
N GLU A 23 -9.12 -1.53 18.59
CA GLU A 23 -9.47 -1.26 17.22
C GLU A 23 -8.66 -0.07 16.68
N ALA A 24 -8.54 1.02 17.46
CA ALA A 24 -7.72 2.17 17.10
C ALA A 24 -6.23 1.79 16.96
N LEU A 25 -5.70 1.00 17.89
CA LEU A 25 -4.33 0.46 17.79
C LEU A 25 -4.15 -0.41 16.53
N PHE A 26 -5.15 -1.23 16.20
CA PHE A 26 -5.12 -2.06 15.01
C PHE A 26 -5.08 -1.21 13.73
N ILE A 27 -5.95 -0.20 13.62
CA ILE A 27 -5.97 0.72 12.47
C ILE A 27 -4.62 1.42 12.31
N ALA A 28 -4.05 1.95 13.40
CA ALA A 28 -2.72 2.57 13.36
C ALA A 28 -1.62 1.59 12.93
N SER A 29 -1.73 0.31 13.32
CA SER A 29 -0.80 -0.73 12.86
C SER A 29 -0.95 -1.01 11.37
N VAL A 30 -2.18 -1.03 10.85
CA VAL A 30 -2.47 -1.17 9.42
C VAL A 30 -1.89 0.01 8.63
N GLU A 31 -2.12 1.24 9.08
CA GLU A 31 -1.57 2.45 8.46
C GLU A 31 -0.04 2.41 8.43
N ARG A 32 0.58 1.98 9.54
CA ARG A 32 2.04 1.85 9.63
C ARG A 32 2.61 0.79 8.70
N VAL A 33 1.90 -0.33 8.49
CA VAL A 33 2.29 -1.36 7.52
C VAL A 33 2.19 -0.79 6.10
N TRP A 34 1.07 -0.15 5.76
CA TRP A 34 0.87 0.42 4.43
C TRP A 34 1.76 1.61 4.12
N SER A 35 2.26 2.35 5.13
CA SER A 35 3.23 3.43 4.91
C SER A 35 4.57 2.94 4.35
N GLU A 36 4.84 1.63 4.41
CA GLU A 36 6.04 1.02 3.82
C GLU A 36 5.81 0.55 2.38
N PHE A 37 4.59 0.71 1.84
CA PHE A 37 4.26 0.26 0.48
C PHE A 37 4.48 1.39 -0.54
N PRO A 38 5.59 1.39 -1.30
CA PRO A 38 6.09 2.59 -1.95
C PRO A 38 5.45 2.84 -3.33
N VAL A 39 4.36 2.14 -3.68
CA VAL A 39 3.77 2.18 -5.03
C VAL A 39 3.25 3.57 -5.36
N VAL A 40 2.68 4.27 -4.38
CA VAL A 40 2.16 5.64 -4.59
C VAL A 40 3.32 6.58 -4.95
N GLU A 41 4.42 6.51 -4.21
CA GLU A 41 5.62 7.31 -4.41
C GLU A 41 6.30 6.98 -5.74
N ILE A 42 6.43 5.69 -6.07
CA ILE A 42 7.04 5.26 -7.35
C ILE A 42 6.21 5.74 -8.53
N THR A 43 4.88 5.62 -8.48
CA THR A 43 4.02 6.05 -9.59
C THR A 43 3.94 7.57 -9.75
N ALA A 44 4.28 8.35 -8.71
CA ALA A 44 4.38 9.80 -8.77
C ALA A 44 5.72 10.32 -9.32
N ASP A 45 6.73 9.45 -9.42
CA ASP A 45 8.05 9.78 -9.95
C ASP A 45 7.99 9.96 -11.48
N GLU A 46 8.09 11.19 -11.97
CA GLU A 46 8.02 11.46 -13.42
C GLU A 46 9.10 10.72 -14.23
N SER A 47 10.23 10.36 -13.61
CA SER A 47 11.31 9.63 -14.29
C SER A 47 10.84 8.24 -14.77
N VAL A 48 9.88 7.61 -14.07
CA VAL A 48 9.34 6.30 -14.45
C VAL A 48 8.37 6.36 -15.64
N LEU A 49 7.99 7.55 -16.09
CA LEU A 49 7.21 7.75 -17.32
C LEU A 49 8.10 7.75 -18.58
N SER A 50 9.40 8.06 -18.42
CA SER A 50 10.34 8.14 -19.54
C SER A 50 10.73 6.77 -20.08
N ASP A 51 10.85 5.78 -19.18
CA ASP A 51 11.06 4.36 -19.49
C ASP A 51 9.96 3.51 -18.81
N PRO A 52 8.89 3.18 -19.55
CA PRO A 52 7.77 2.40 -19.01
C PRO A 52 8.17 1.00 -18.53
N ALA A 53 9.17 0.38 -19.15
CA ALA A 53 9.60 -0.97 -18.77
C ALA A 53 10.33 -0.94 -17.42
N ALA A 54 11.25 0.02 -17.25
CA ALA A 54 11.92 0.23 -15.97
C ALA A 54 10.93 0.65 -14.86
N GLY A 55 9.97 1.52 -15.17
CA GLY A 55 8.94 1.94 -14.23
C GLY A 55 8.05 0.80 -13.75
N LEU A 56 7.52 -0.01 -14.68
CA LEU A 56 6.73 -1.19 -14.33
C LEU A 56 7.53 -2.24 -13.56
N LYS A 57 8.82 -2.41 -13.89
CA LYS A 57 9.70 -3.30 -13.12
C LYS A 57 9.87 -2.81 -11.69
N ARG A 58 10.16 -1.52 -11.48
CA ARG A 58 10.32 -0.92 -10.14
C ARG A 58 9.05 -1.07 -9.29
N ILE A 59 7.87 -0.89 -9.90
CA ILE A 59 6.58 -1.13 -9.23
C ILE A 59 6.43 -2.61 -8.87
N GLY A 60 6.76 -3.52 -9.79
CA GLY A 60 6.69 -4.97 -9.55
C GLY A 60 7.62 -5.43 -8.43
N ASP A 61 8.88 -4.98 -8.45
CA ASP A 61 9.86 -5.25 -7.39
C ASP A 61 9.33 -4.77 -6.03
N ALA A 62 8.81 -3.54 -5.95
CA ALA A 62 8.22 -3.00 -4.72
C ALA A 62 7.03 -3.81 -4.20
N VAL A 63 6.19 -4.36 -5.08
CA VAL A 63 5.08 -5.24 -4.69
C VAL A 63 5.60 -6.56 -4.13
N VAL A 64 6.63 -7.13 -4.76
CA VAL A 64 7.26 -8.36 -4.28
C VAL A 64 7.90 -8.12 -2.91
N ASP A 65 8.75 -7.10 -2.79
CA ASP A 65 9.49 -6.80 -1.56
C ASP A 65 8.55 -6.51 -0.37
N PHE A 66 7.39 -5.90 -0.63
CA PHE A 66 6.39 -5.65 0.40
C PHE A 66 5.71 -6.92 0.91
N TRP A 67 5.46 -7.90 0.03
CA TRP A 67 4.74 -9.13 0.37
C TRP A 67 5.65 -10.33 0.65
N GLU A 68 6.93 -10.27 0.29
CA GLU A 68 7.92 -11.31 0.51
C GLU A 68 8.10 -11.66 2.01
N PRO A 69 8.16 -10.69 2.95
CA PRO A 69 8.31 -11.01 4.35
C PRO A 69 7.15 -11.88 4.86
N PRO A 70 7.43 -13.02 5.53
CA PRO A 70 6.38 -13.91 6.04
C PRO A 70 5.37 -13.20 6.95
N ILE A 71 5.81 -12.15 7.65
CA ILE A 71 4.98 -11.34 8.53
C ILE A 71 3.89 -10.55 7.77
N ALA A 72 4.16 -10.10 6.53
CA ALA A 72 3.18 -9.37 5.73
C ALA A 72 2.00 -10.28 5.34
N VAL A 73 2.29 -11.50 4.89
CA VAL A 73 1.28 -12.50 4.56
C VAL A 73 0.53 -12.98 5.80
N ALA A 74 1.24 -13.17 6.93
CA ALA A 74 0.60 -13.51 8.20
C ALA A 74 -0.36 -12.40 8.67
N PHE A 75 0.03 -11.14 8.51
CA PHE A 75 -0.82 -9.99 8.84
C PHE A 75 -2.09 -9.96 7.97
N LEU A 76 -1.97 -10.14 6.65
CA LEU A 76 -3.12 -10.23 5.76
C LEU A 76 -4.03 -11.41 6.11
N ARG A 77 -3.47 -12.59 6.43
CA ARG A 77 -4.27 -13.75 6.85
C ARG A 77 -5.04 -13.46 8.14
N MET A 78 -4.42 -12.77 9.09
CA MET A 78 -5.08 -12.37 10.33
C MET A 78 -6.22 -11.38 10.07
N VAL A 79 -6.01 -10.38 9.19
CA VAL A 79 -7.07 -9.46 8.75
C VAL A 79 -8.27 -10.24 8.17
N ILE A 80 -7.99 -11.22 7.30
CA ILE A 80 -9.03 -12.05 6.68
C ILE A 80 -9.76 -12.90 7.72
N SER A 81 -9.05 -13.56 8.64
CA SER A 81 -9.66 -14.44 9.64
C SER A 81 -10.54 -13.68 10.62
N GLU A 82 -10.11 -12.47 11.02
CA GLU A 82 -10.85 -11.62 11.95
C GLU A 82 -12.03 -10.90 11.28
N GLY A 83 -12.06 -10.83 9.94
CA GLY A 83 -13.12 -10.16 9.19
C GLY A 83 -14.53 -10.73 9.40
N THR A 84 -14.66 -11.99 9.85
CA THR A 84 -15.98 -12.55 10.21
C THR A 84 -16.52 -11.98 11.53
N ARG A 85 -15.62 -11.65 12.45
CA ARG A 85 -15.94 -11.11 13.78
C ARG A 85 -15.98 -9.58 13.77
N PHE A 86 -15.16 -8.96 12.93
CA PHE A 86 -15.03 -7.52 12.75
C PHE A 86 -15.18 -7.18 11.26
N PRO A 87 -16.43 -7.08 10.74
CA PRO A 87 -16.68 -6.93 9.30
C PRO A 87 -16.04 -5.70 8.65
N ASP A 88 -15.82 -4.64 9.41
CA ASP A 88 -15.22 -3.40 8.89
C ASP A 88 -13.70 -3.53 8.71
N LEU A 89 -13.06 -4.49 9.39
CA LEU A 89 -11.61 -4.63 9.46
C LEU A 89 -10.96 -4.89 8.09
N PRO A 90 -11.45 -5.82 7.24
CA PRO A 90 -10.91 -6.00 5.88
C PRO A 90 -11.14 -4.78 4.99
N THR A 91 -12.27 -4.09 5.17
CA THR A 91 -12.60 -2.87 4.41
C THR A 91 -11.64 -1.75 4.74
N THR A 92 -11.47 -1.43 6.03
CA THR A 92 -10.51 -0.42 6.49
C THR A 92 -9.08 -0.78 6.08
N PHE A 93 -8.69 -2.06 6.18
CA PHE A 93 -7.39 -2.51 5.71
C PHE A 93 -7.17 -2.25 4.21
N PHE A 94 -8.19 -2.50 3.39
CA PHE A 94 -8.12 -2.26 1.95
C PHE A 94 -8.07 -0.77 1.62
N GLU A 95 -8.91 0.03 2.28
CA GLU A 95 -9.03 1.47 2.05
C GLU A 95 -7.78 2.24 2.48
N ALA A 96 -7.12 1.82 3.57
CA ALA A 96 -5.96 2.49 4.12
C ALA A 96 -4.71 2.42 3.22
N GLY A 97 -4.57 1.40 2.36
CA GLY A 97 -3.36 1.29 1.52
C GLY A 97 -3.55 0.66 0.15
N LYS A 98 -4.25 -0.48 0.05
CA LYS A 98 -4.43 -1.14 -1.26
C LYS A 98 -5.21 -0.26 -2.24
N ALA A 99 -6.26 0.42 -1.80
CA ALA A 99 -7.08 1.25 -2.67
C ALA A 99 -6.30 2.48 -3.21
N PRO A 100 -5.59 3.29 -2.39
CA PRO A 100 -4.69 4.34 -2.88
C PRO A 100 -3.65 3.85 -3.88
N ALA A 101 -2.94 2.77 -3.56
CA ALA A 101 -1.91 2.21 -4.44
C ALA A 101 -2.48 1.73 -5.79
N MET A 102 -3.68 1.12 -5.78
CA MET A 102 -4.35 0.72 -7.01
C MET A 102 -4.84 1.89 -7.85
N ARG A 103 -5.35 2.96 -7.23
CA ARG A 103 -5.69 4.18 -7.95
C ARG A 103 -4.44 4.79 -8.61
N ALA A 104 -3.33 4.86 -7.87
CA ALA A 104 -2.07 5.42 -8.36
C ALA A 104 -1.50 4.61 -9.55
N LEU A 105 -1.50 3.27 -9.45
CA LEU A 105 -1.07 2.40 -10.55
C LEU A 105 -1.97 2.54 -11.79
N VAL A 106 -3.29 2.57 -11.59
CA VAL A 106 -4.23 2.75 -12.70
C VAL A 106 -3.99 4.08 -13.41
N GLU A 107 -3.73 5.14 -12.67
CA GLU A 107 -3.46 6.46 -13.25
C GLU A 107 -2.13 6.49 -14.00
N TYR A 108 -1.08 5.90 -13.42
CA TYR A 108 0.20 5.71 -14.10
C TYR A 108 0.05 5.00 -15.45
N LEU A 109 -0.71 3.90 -15.50
CA LEU A 109 -0.98 3.15 -16.73
C LEU A 109 -1.79 3.98 -17.76
N ARG A 110 -2.72 4.83 -17.31
CA ARG A 110 -3.45 5.74 -18.21
C ARG A 110 -2.51 6.75 -18.85
N THR A 111 -1.62 7.35 -18.06
CA THR A 111 -0.62 8.32 -18.53
C THR A 111 0.32 7.68 -19.55
N LEU A 112 0.83 6.48 -19.28
CA LEU A 112 1.64 5.73 -20.23
C LEU A 112 0.93 5.48 -21.57
N ARG A 113 -0.35 5.11 -21.51
CA ARG A 113 -1.16 4.87 -22.72
C ARG A 113 -1.40 6.15 -23.53
N GLY A 114 -1.58 7.29 -22.87
CA GLY A 114 -1.67 8.61 -23.51
C GLY A 114 -0.38 8.99 -24.23
N SER A 115 0.76 8.90 -23.54
CA SER A 115 2.09 9.20 -24.11
C SER A 115 2.44 8.32 -25.31
N CYS A 116 2.12 7.03 -25.25
CA CYS A 116 2.35 6.11 -26.37
C CYS A 116 1.50 6.49 -27.62
N ARG A 117 0.24 6.90 -27.41
CA ARG A 117 -0.64 7.36 -28.49
C ARG A 117 -0.11 8.63 -29.17
N ASP A 118 0.45 9.56 -28.40
CA ASP A 118 1.00 10.81 -28.94
C ASP A 118 2.32 10.58 -29.69
N LYS A 119 3.21 9.73 -29.16
CA LYS A 119 4.43 9.31 -29.89
C LYS A 119 4.10 8.57 -31.20
N ALA A 120 3.04 7.77 -31.24
CA ALA A 120 2.59 7.10 -32.46
C ALA A 120 2.06 8.09 -33.50
N LYS A 121 1.31 9.13 -33.09
CA LYS A 121 0.84 10.19 -33.99
C LYS A 121 1.99 11.02 -34.58
N ILE A 122 3.02 11.32 -33.78
CA ILE A 122 4.21 12.06 -34.26
C ILE A 122 4.96 11.24 -35.31
N ARG A 123 5.06 9.92 -35.14
CA ARG A 123 5.70 9.03 -36.13
C ARG A 123 4.96 8.94 -37.46
N THR A 124 3.63 9.08 -37.46
CA THR A 124 2.81 9.03 -38.69
C THR A 124 2.87 10.34 -39.51
N PHE A 125 3.41 11.43 -38.96
CA PHE A 125 3.51 12.73 -39.66
C PHE A 125 4.89 13.00 -40.27
N VAL A 126 5.84 12.07 -40.16
CA VAL A 126 7.23 12.20 -40.66
C VAL A 126 7.54 11.15 -41.76
N LEU A 127 6.52 10.56 -42.36
CA LEU A 127 6.61 9.72 -43.56
C LEU A 127 5.59 10.21 -44.59
#